data_AF-A0A813UZP7-F1
#
_entry.id   AF-A0A813UZP7-F1
#
_cell.length_a   1.000
_cell.length_b   1.000
_cell.length_c   1.000
_cell.angle_alpha   90.00
_cell.angle_beta   90.00
_cell.angle_gamma   90.00
#
_symmetry.space_group_name_H-M   'P 1'
#
loop_
_entity.id
_entity.type
_entity.pdbx_description
1 polymer ?
#
loop_
_entity_poly.entity_id
_entity_poly.type
_entity_poly.pdbx_seq_one_letter_code
_entity_poly.pdbx_strand_id
1 'polypeptide(L)'
;MTSVEHSLIYDSFISLSQLTNLEIYQMQSGEVPMFGNRCEQLIRSSCSSLRIFRFYFLFRPLSLRDLKQLMNSYATPFFLKEKKWFFNCHLCASDRGRLYSKQTMFYTFPYSMKTLTTYENSLKKTMSKVPIDDHLNIYRNVKILIYENYPQINNDFNRTKINNLVIDTQFESIHWLHTLTNLQQLHIDSYGYISIEQFRLLLDNASRLYSLSLRKKSID
;
A
#
# COMPACT_ATOMS: atom_id res chain seq x y z
N MET A 1 7.81 -13.66 20.38
CA MET A 1 8.52 -12.45 20.87
C MET A 1 7.56 -11.31 20.66
N THR A 2 7.00 -10.83 21.76
CA THR A 2 5.61 -10.35 21.85
C THR A 2 5.57 -9.00 22.55
N SER A 3 5.08 -7.95 21.89
CA SER A 3 4.64 -6.60 22.31
C SER A 3 5.59 -5.73 23.12
N VAL A 4 6.57 -6.31 23.81
CA VAL A 4 7.53 -5.65 24.70
C VAL A 4 8.65 -4.99 23.88
N GLU A 5 9.10 -5.60 22.78
CA GLU A 5 10.22 -5.11 21.97
C GLU A 5 9.89 -3.85 21.16
N HIS A 6 8.66 -3.71 20.65
CA HIS A 6 8.25 -2.48 19.96
C HIS A 6 8.02 -1.32 20.92
N SER A 7 7.51 -1.56 22.14
CA SER A 7 7.46 -0.54 23.20
C SER A 7 8.84 0.10 23.39
N LEU A 8 9.89 -0.73 23.45
CA LEU A 8 11.27 -0.27 23.62
C LEU A 8 11.78 0.63 22.48
N ILE A 9 11.41 0.38 21.22
CA ILE A 9 11.80 1.25 20.10
C ILE A 9 11.14 2.63 20.21
N TYR A 10 9.84 2.66 20.52
CA TYR A 10 9.14 3.94 20.64
C TYR A 10 9.58 4.71 21.89
N ASP A 11 9.81 4.03 23.01
CA ASP A 11 10.31 4.66 24.24
C ASP A 11 11.76 5.20 24.04
N SER A 12 12.52 4.64 23.10
CA SER A 12 13.85 5.16 22.71
C SER A 12 13.77 6.51 21.98
N PHE A 13 12.63 6.85 21.38
CA PHE A 13 12.42 8.14 20.71
C PHE A 13 12.41 9.34 21.67
N ILE A 14 12.29 9.12 22.99
CA ILE A 14 12.42 10.16 24.02
C ILE A 14 13.73 10.95 23.88
N SER A 15 14.79 10.29 23.42
CA SER A 15 16.12 10.90 23.23
C SER A 15 16.25 11.75 21.96
N LEU A 16 15.26 11.76 21.06
CA LEU A 16 15.36 12.33 19.71
C LEU A 16 14.59 13.66 19.54
N SER A 17 14.74 14.57 20.49
CA SER A 17 14.00 15.86 20.53
C SER A 17 14.18 16.78 19.32
N GLN A 18 15.31 16.63 18.61
CA GLN A 18 15.61 17.39 17.39
C GLN A 18 15.18 16.68 16.10
N LEU A 19 14.56 15.52 16.19
CA LEU A 19 14.16 14.75 15.01
C LEU A 19 13.10 15.49 14.20
N THR A 20 13.44 15.88 12.98
CA THR A 20 12.52 16.56 12.07
C THR A 20 11.85 15.63 11.07
N ASN A 21 12.45 14.47 10.80
CA ASN A 21 11.96 13.48 9.84
C ASN A 21 12.08 12.08 10.43
N LEU A 22 11.02 11.29 10.34
CA LEU A 22 10.99 9.90 10.77
C LEU A 22 10.31 9.06 9.70
N GLU A 23 11.00 8.02 9.23
CA GLU A 23 10.47 7.03 8.31
C GLU A 23 10.60 5.64 8.94
N ILE A 24 9.49 4.90 9.03
CA ILE A 24 9.46 3.54 9.61
C ILE A 24 8.95 2.55 8.56
N TYR A 25 9.67 1.45 8.38
CA TYR A 25 9.36 0.46 7.36
C TYR A 25 9.37 -0.95 7.91
N GLN A 26 8.22 -1.61 7.85
CA GLN A 26 8.06 -2.99 8.27
C GLN A 26 7.36 -3.80 7.17
N MET A 27 8.16 -4.48 6.37
CA MET A 27 7.71 -5.35 5.27
C MET A 27 7.39 -6.78 5.69
N GLN A 28 7.88 -7.20 6.85
CA GLN A 28 7.54 -8.52 7.37
C GLN A 28 6.29 -8.40 8.23
N SER A 29 5.36 -9.34 8.03
CA SER A 29 4.16 -9.39 8.85
C SER A 29 4.56 -9.51 10.31
N GLY A 30 4.26 -8.48 11.08
CA GLY A 30 4.60 -8.44 12.50
C GLY A 30 3.42 -7.96 13.32
N GLU A 31 3.74 -7.33 14.43
CA GLU A 31 2.74 -6.85 15.38
C GLU A 31 1.94 -5.68 14.82
N VAL A 32 0.78 -5.45 15.42
CA VAL A 32 -0.07 -4.31 15.10
C VAL A 32 0.72 -3.02 15.40
N PRO A 33 0.72 -2.04 14.48
CA PRO A 33 1.40 -0.77 14.72
C PRO A 33 0.83 -0.03 15.93
N MET A 34 1.63 0.87 16.50
CA MET A 34 1.19 1.72 17.61
C MET A 34 -0.10 2.49 17.25
N PHE A 35 -1.03 2.58 18.21
CA PHE A 35 -2.22 3.41 18.04
C PHE A 35 -1.87 4.91 17.99
N GLY A 36 -2.61 5.66 17.18
CA GLY A 36 -2.34 7.07 16.91
C GLY A 36 -2.37 7.96 18.15
N ASN A 37 -3.19 7.67 19.16
CA ASN A 37 -3.19 8.41 20.42
C ASN A 37 -1.85 8.29 21.18
N ARG A 38 -1.28 7.09 21.27
CA ARG A 38 0.04 6.87 21.90
C ARG A 38 1.15 7.49 21.04
N CYS A 39 1.03 7.38 19.72
CA CYS A 39 1.95 8.01 18.78
C CYS A 39 1.94 9.54 18.91
N GLU A 40 0.76 10.16 19.03
CA GLU A 40 0.61 11.60 19.26
C GLU A 40 1.26 12.03 20.57
N GLN A 41 0.98 11.32 21.67
CA GLN A 41 1.58 11.64 22.98
C GLN A 41 3.11 11.60 22.92
N LEU A 42 3.66 10.56 22.30
CA LEU A 42 5.10 10.41 22.11
C LEU A 42 5.66 11.56 21.26
N ILE A 43 5.06 11.86 20.11
CA ILE A 43 5.58 12.93 19.24
C ILE A 43 5.50 14.28 19.95
N ARG A 44 4.43 14.55 20.70
CA ARG A 44 4.31 15.81 21.47
C ARG A 44 5.35 15.91 22.58
N SER A 45 5.62 14.83 23.31
CA SER A 45 6.55 14.85 24.45
C SER A 45 8.02 14.79 24.04
N SER A 46 8.31 14.09 22.94
CA SER A 46 9.66 13.61 22.64
C SER A 46 10.18 14.03 21.27
N CYS A 47 9.30 14.29 20.31
CA CYS A 47 9.66 14.61 18.93
C CYS A 47 8.88 15.84 18.42
N SER A 48 8.77 16.90 19.24
CA SER A 48 7.92 18.06 18.93
C SER A 48 8.32 18.75 17.62
N SER A 49 9.61 18.68 17.27
CA SER A 49 10.20 19.17 16.03
C SER A 49 9.86 18.35 14.77
N LEU A 50 9.17 17.21 14.91
CA LEU A 50 8.89 16.30 13.80
C LEU A 50 7.94 16.95 12.78
N ARG A 51 8.42 17.13 11.55
CA ARG A 51 7.71 17.74 10.41
C ARG A 51 7.25 16.71 9.41
N ILE A 52 8.05 15.66 9.20
CA ILE A 52 7.71 14.55 8.29
C ILE A 52 7.66 13.27 9.12
N PHE A 53 6.48 12.63 9.11
CA PHE A 53 6.31 11.29 9.63
C PHE A 53 5.77 10.40 8.52
N ARG A 54 6.56 9.40 8.14
CA ARG A 54 6.18 8.42 7.14
C ARG A 54 6.30 7.02 7.71
N PHE A 55 5.34 6.17 7.39
CA PHE A 55 5.50 4.77 7.73
C PHE A 55 4.79 3.84 6.77
N TYR A 56 5.23 2.58 6.82
CA TYR A 56 4.58 1.44 6.23
C TYR A 56 4.68 0.24 7.18
N PHE A 57 3.53 -0.32 7.53
CA PHE A 57 3.43 -1.50 8.38
C PHE A 57 2.61 -2.59 7.70
N LEU A 58 3.19 -3.77 7.57
CA LEU A 58 2.50 -5.00 7.21
C LEU A 58 2.29 -5.84 8.47
N PHE A 59 1.03 -6.17 8.80
CA PHE A 59 0.67 -6.92 10.01
C PHE A 59 -0.57 -7.80 9.80
N ARG A 60 -0.80 -8.81 10.65
CA ARG A 60 -2.04 -9.60 10.59
C ARG A 60 -3.14 -8.92 11.43
N PRO A 61 -4.30 -8.57 10.86
CA PRO A 61 -5.40 -7.99 11.61
C PRO A 61 -6.08 -9.07 12.46
N LEU A 62 -6.44 -8.71 13.70
CA LEU A 62 -7.22 -9.56 14.59
C LEU A 62 -8.73 -9.48 14.27
N SER A 63 -9.24 -8.30 13.87
CA SER A 63 -10.60 -8.11 13.37
C SER A 63 -10.80 -6.80 12.58
N LEU A 64 -11.90 -6.69 11.81
CA LEU A 64 -12.31 -5.42 11.19
C LEU A 64 -12.56 -4.31 12.21
N ARG A 65 -12.97 -4.67 13.44
CA ARG A 65 -13.19 -3.72 14.53
C ARG A 65 -11.86 -3.10 14.98
N ASP A 66 -10.83 -3.91 15.15
CA ASP A 66 -9.50 -3.44 15.58
C ASP A 66 -8.88 -2.54 14.52
N LEU A 67 -9.08 -2.86 13.24
CA LEU A 67 -8.66 -2.00 12.13
C LEU A 67 -9.38 -0.65 12.13
N LYS A 68 -10.69 -0.62 12.39
CA LYS A 68 -11.44 0.64 12.54
C LYS A 68 -10.92 1.44 13.74
N GLN A 69 -10.64 0.79 14.86
CA GLN A 69 -10.10 1.45 16.05
C GLN A 69 -8.71 2.04 15.79
N LEU A 70 -7.82 1.28 15.14
CA LEU A 70 -6.51 1.76 14.72
C LEU A 70 -6.66 3.00 13.84
N MET A 71 -7.45 2.94 12.78
CA MET A 71 -7.68 4.10 11.89
C MET A 71 -8.24 5.31 12.63
N ASN A 72 -9.22 5.10 13.50
CA ASN A 72 -9.83 6.19 14.28
C ASN A 72 -8.83 6.83 15.24
N SER A 73 -7.88 6.07 15.79
CA SER A 73 -6.84 6.61 16.68
C SER A 73 -5.90 7.60 16.00
N TYR A 74 -5.80 7.56 14.67
CA TYR A 74 -5.02 8.50 13.85
C TYR A 74 -5.86 9.65 13.27
N ALA A 75 -7.16 9.70 13.55
CA ALA A 75 -8.08 10.72 13.05
C ALA A 75 -8.19 11.95 13.97
N THR A 76 -7.17 12.23 14.79
CA THR A 76 -7.17 13.36 15.73
C THR A 76 -6.84 14.69 15.03
N PRO A 77 -7.21 15.85 15.62
CA PRO A 77 -6.82 17.16 15.08
C PRO A 77 -5.31 17.35 14.94
N PHE A 78 -4.51 16.73 15.81
CA PHE A 78 -3.05 16.75 15.72
C PHE A 78 -2.58 16.22 14.37
N PHE A 79 -2.98 15.02 13.99
CA PHE A 79 -2.55 14.45 12.72
C PHE A 79 -3.16 15.22 11.54
N LEU A 80 -4.47 15.46 11.57
CA LEU A 80 -5.19 15.92 10.37
C LEU A 80 -5.14 17.42 10.13
N LYS A 81 -5.08 18.25 11.18
CA LYS A 81 -5.10 19.72 11.07
C LYS A 81 -3.73 20.34 11.34
N GLU A 82 -3.09 19.97 12.44
CA GLU A 82 -1.80 20.53 12.85
C GLU A 82 -0.67 20.03 11.95
N LYS A 83 -0.52 18.71 11.85
CA LYS A 83 0.57 18.08 11.07
C LYS A 83 0.20 17.83 9.60
N LYS A 84 -1.10 17.78 9.27
CA LYS A 84 -1.62 17.41 7.95
C LYS A 84 -1.05 16.08 7.44
N TRP A 85 -0.87 15.12 8.34
CA TRP A 85 -0.50 13.75 8.02
C TRP A 85 -1.77 12.92 7.90
N PHE A 86 -1.89 12.21 6.78
CA PHE A 86 -3.04 11.35 6.48
C PHE A 86 -2.59 9.90 6.38
N PHE A 87 -3.51 8.96 6.62
CA PHE A 87 -3.20 7.54 6.68
C PHE A 87 -4.23 6.70 5.93
N ASN A 88 -3.81 5.51 5.53
CA ASN A 88 -4.64 4.53 4.85
C ASN A 88 -4.37 3.11 5.29
N CYS A 89 -5.37 2.26 5.07
CA CYS A 89 -5.34 0.86 5.45
C CYS A 89 -5.92 -0.03 4.33
N HIS A 90 -5.15 -1.01 3.89
CA HIS A 90 -5.53 -2.00 2.89
C HIS A 90 -5.40 -3.41 3.44
N LEU A 91 -6.38 -4.27 3.17
CA LEU A 91 -6.21 -5.70 3.38
C LEU A 91 -5.42 -6.31 2.22
N CYS A 92 -4.38 -7.08 2.56
CA CYS A 92 -3.64 -7.94 1.66
C CYS A 92 -4.00 -9.40 1.90
N ALA A 93 -4.06 -10.22 0.86
CA ALA A 93 -3.84 -11.65 1.04
C ALA A 93 -2.33 -11.93 1.01
N SER A 94 -1.85 -12.99 1.67
CA SER A 94 -0.46 -13.44 1.49
C SER A 94 -0.43 -14.66 0.57
N ASP A 95 0.60 -14.70 -0.27
CA ASP A 95 0.78 -15.70 -1.31
C ASP A 95 1.25 -17.07 -0.76
N ARG A 96 0.90 -18.14 -1.50
CA ARG A 96 1.28 -19.58 -1.35
C ARG A 96 0.45 -20.46 -0.40
N GLY A 97 -0.72 -20.86 -0.90
CA GLY A 97 -1.13 -22.28 -0.86
C GLY A 97 -1.67 -22.88 0.45
N ARG A 98 -1.72 -22.16 1.58
CA ARG A 98 -2.40 -22.66 2.81
C ARG A 98 -3.07 -21.51 3.57
N LEU A 99 -4.38 -21.61 3.76
CA LEU A 99 -5.22 -20.90 4.74
C LEU A 99 -4.93 -19.39 4.93
N TYR A 100 -5.60 -18.56 4.10
CA TYR A 100 -6.06 -17.19 4.39
C TYR A 100 -5.37 -16.41 5.53
N SER A 101 -4.07 -16.14 5.44
CA SER A 101 -3.45 -15.15 6.33
C SER A 101 -3.63 -13.77 5.68
N LYS A 102 -4.81 -13.17 5.89
CA LYS A 102 -5.07 -11.79 5.48
C LYS A 102 -4.08 -10.90 6.23
N GLN A 103 -3.17 -10.25 5.53
CA GLN A 103 -2.31 -9.21 6.09
C GLN A 103 -3.00 -7.86 5.90
N THR A 104 -2.52 -6.84 6.59
CA THR A 104 -3.00 -5.47 6.49
C THR A 104 -1.79 -4.58 6.27
N MET A 105 -1.87 -3.73 5.26
CA MET A 105 -0.95 -2.62 5.06
C MET A 105 -1.54 -1.36 5.68
N PHE A 106 -0.81 -0.74 6.61
CA PHE A 106 -1.15 0.55 7.18
C PHE A 106 -0.01 1.54 6.93
N TYR A 107 -0.30 2.70 6.34
CA TYR A 107 0.73 3.63 5.88
C TYR A 107 0.25 5.08 5.81
N THR A 108 1.19 6.03 5.75
CA THR A 108 0.93 7.48 5.64
C THR A 108 0.70 7.94 4.19
N PHE A 109 0.19 9.15 3.98
CA PHE A 109 0.10 9.77 2.65
C PHE A 109 0.84 11.11 2.54
N PRO A 110 1.44 11.40 1.37
CA PRO A 110 1.79 10.42 0.33
C PRO A 110 2.96 9.55 0.82
N TYR A 111 2.87 8.24 0.61
CA TYR A 111 3.98 7.34 0.89
C TYR A 111 4.57 6.80 -0.41
N SER A 112 5.90 6.81 -0.51
CA SER A 112 6.64 6.36 -1.67
C SER A 112 6.99 4.88 -1.54
N MET A 113 6.05 4.00 -1.90
CA MET A 113 6.34 2.55 -1.96
C MET A 113 7.13 2.22 -3.21
N LYS A 114 8.12 1.32 -3.11
CA LYS A 114 8.78 0.71 -4.28
C LYS A 114 7.94 -0.43 -4.87
N THR A 115 7.29 -1.21 -4.01
CA THR A 115 6.46 -2.36 -4.36
C THR A 115 5.11 -2.22 -3.68
N LEU A 116 4.02 -2.50 -4.41
CA LEU A 116 2.67 -2.50 -3.87
C LEU A 116 1.91 -3.74 -4.36
N THR A 117 1.28 -4.47 -3.44
CA THR A 117 0.34 -5.55 -3.75
C THR A 117 -1.08 -5.07 -3.45
N THR A 118 -2.01 -5.17 -4.41
CA THR A 118 -3.37 -4.61 -4.27
C THR A 118 -4.45 -5.68 -4.32
N TYR A 119 -5.46 -5.57 -3.44
CA TYR A 119 -6.69 -6.37 -3.40
C TYR A 119 -7.93 -5.47 -3.15
N GLU A 120 -9.14 -5.98 -3.42
CA GLU A 120 -10.42 -5.23 -3.41
C GLU A 120 -10.76 -4.49 -2.11
N ASN A 121 -10.26 -4.95 -0.98
CA ASN A 121 -10.72 -4.45 0.31
C ASN A 121 -9.84 -3.32 0.84
N SER A 122 -9.97 -2.13 0.24
CA SER A 122 -9.60 -0.90 0.94
C SER A 122 -10.59 -0.68 2.07
N LEU A 123 -10.11 -0.63 3.32
CA LEU A 123 -11.01 -0.61 4.46
C LEU A 123 -11.40 0.81 4.88
N LYS A 124 -10.46 1.76 4.87
CA LYS A 124 -10.68 3.16 5.26
C LYS A 124 -9.45 4.04 5.02
N LYS A 125 -9.71 5.33 4.78
CA LYS A 125 -8.75 6.44 4.84
C LYS A 125 -9.07 7.31 6.07
N THR A 126 -8.07 7.95 6.67
CA THR A 126 -8.33 9.06 7.61
C THR A 126 -8.77 10.28 6.79
N MET A 127 -9.98 10.78 7.03
CA MET A 127 -10.55 11.88 6.25
C MET A 127 -10.24 13.22 6.91
N SER A 128 -9.63 14.14 6.17
CA SER A 128 -9.78 15.57 6.44
C SER A 128 -10.96 16.12 5.65
N LYS A 129 -11.65 17.12 6.20
CA LYS A 129 -12.71 17.85 5.49
C LYS A 129 -12.15 18.72 4.33
N VAL A 130 -10.83 18.89 4.27
CA VAL A 130 -10.15 19.52 3.14
C VAL A 130 -10.04 18.47 2.04
N PRO A 131 -10.56 18.73 0.83
CA PRO A 131 -10.35 17.83 -0.31
C PRO A 131 -8.85 17.68 -0.52
N ILE A 132 -8.35 16.47 -0.28
CA ILE A 132 -7.01 16.12 -0.73
C ILE A 132 -7.18 15.76 -2.19
N ASP A 133 -6.87 16.69 -3.10
CA ASP A 133 -6.76 16.44 -4.55
C ASP A 133 -5.82 15.25 -4.89
N ASP A 134 -5.06 14.79 -3.88
CA ASP A 134 -3.97 13.83 -3.96
C ASP A 134 -4.34 12.38 -3.54
N HIS A 135 -5.61 11.96 -3.63
CA HIS A 135 -5.90 10.51 -3.66
C HIS A 135 -5.10 9.76 -4.76
N LEU A 136 -4.53 10.52 -5.69
CA LEU A 136 -3.70 10.13 -6.83
C LEU A 136 -2.20 9.98 -6.49
N ASN A 137 -1.74 10.34 -5.29
CA ASN A 137 -0.30 10.33 -4.95
C ASN A 137 0.24 9.01 -4.42
N ILE A 138 -0.66 8.10 -4.09
CA ILE A 138 -0.35 6.78 -3.52
C ILE A 138 0.61 6.01 -4.44
N TYR A 139 0.34 6.10 -5.74
CA TYR A 139 1.00 5.29 -6.73
C TYR A 139 2.22 5.99 -7.35
N ARG A 140 2.41 7.30 -7.18
CA ARG A 140 3.41 8.11 -7.93
C ARG A 140 4.81 7.50 -8.00
N ASN A 141 5.22 6.75 -6.98
CA ASN A 141 6.56 6.15 -6.87
C ASN A 141 6.59 4.62 -6.92
N VAL A 142 5.45 3.94 -7.14
CA VAL A 142 5.36 2.48 -7.21
C VAL A 142 6.06 1.98 -8.47
N LYS A 143 7.16 1.24 -8.29
CA LYS A 143 7.92 0.63 -9.39
C LYS A 143 7.44 -0.77 -9.74
N ILE A 144 7.03 -1.54 -8.73
CA ILE A 144 6.53 -2.91 -8.86
C ILE A 144 5.10 -2.93 -8.36
N LEU A 145 4.16 -3.31 -9.23
CA LEU A 145 2.77 -3.51 -8.88
C LEU A 145 2.44 -5.01 -9.01
N ILE A 146 1.90 -5.58 -7.95
CA ILE A 146 1.41 -6.95 -7.92
C ILE A 146 -0.12 -6.89 -7.79
N TYR A 147 -0.80 -7.39 -8.82
CA TYR A 147 -2.24 -7.37 -8.97
C TYR A 147 -2.79 -8.79 -8.90
N GLU A 148 -3.59 -9.10 -7.89
CA GLU A 148 -4.08 -10.45 -7.59
C GLU A 148 -5.57 -10.46 -7.26
N ASN A 149 -6.24 -11.55 -7.60
CA ASN A 149 -7.64 -11.90 -7.32
C ASN A 149 -8.68 -10.80 -7.60
N TYR A 150 -8.70 -10.21 -8.80
CA TYR A 150 -9.64 -9.12 -9.11
C TYR A 150 -9.96 -9.01 -10.63
N PRO A 151 -11.24 -8.91 -11.05
CA PRO A 151 -11.65 -8.75 -12.45
C PRO A 151 -11.61 -7.31 -13.04
N GLN A 152 -11.74 -6.25 -12.23
CA GLN A 152 -11.69 -4.83 -12.63
C GLN A 152 -10.64 -3.97 -11.91
N ILE A 153 -9.99 -3.07 -12.63
CA ILE A 153 -8.92 -2.26 -12.05
C ILE A 153 -9.40 -0.86 -11.65
N ASN A 154 -8.96 -0.38 -10.48
CA ASN A 154 -9.23 0.98 -10.02
C ASN A 154 -8.62 2.01 -11.00
N ASN A 155 -9.42 2.95 -11.51
CA ASN A 155 -8.98 4.00 -12.45
C ASN A 155 -7.79 4.86 -11.97
N ASP A 156 -7.42 4.78 -10.69
CA ASP A 156 -6.28 5.49 -10.08
C ASP A 156 -4.90 5.10 -10.66
N PHE A 157 -4.76 4.02 -11.46
CA PHE A 157 -3.47 3.59 -12.04
C PHE A 157 -2.94 4.51 -13.14
N ASN A 158 -3.79 5.36 -13.73
CA ASN A 158 -3.46 6.10 -14.94
C ASN A 158 -2.35 7.17 -14.77
N ARG A 159 -1.90 7.42 -13.54
CA ARG A 159 -0.90 8.47 -13.21
C ARG A 159 0.42 7.91 -12.65
N THR A 160 0.70 6.63 -12.91
CA THR A 160 1.73 5.87 -12.20
C THR A 160 2.98 5.59 -13.02
N LYS A 161 4.17 5.65 -12.41
CA LYS A 161 5.44 5.19 -13.00
C LYS A 161 5.70 3.71 -12.69
N ILE A 162 4.80 2.82 -13.14
CA ILE A 162 4.96 1.37 -12.96
C ILE A 162 5.97 0.87 -14.00
N ASN A 163 7.04 0.25 -13.52
CA ASN A 163 8.03 -0.40 -14.37
C ASN A 163 7.75 -1.90 -14.47
N ASN A 164 7.35 -2.53 -13.37
CA ASN A 164 7.14 -3.97 -13.31
C ASN A 164 5.70 -4.24 -12.87
N LEU A 165 4.98 -5.01 -13.66
CA LEU A 165 3.61 -5.42 -13.37
C LEU A 165 3.53 -6.94 -13.28
N VAL A 166 2.99 -7.44 -12.19
CA VAL A 166 2.67 -8.85 -11.98
C VAL A 166 1.15 -8.95 -11.88
N ILE A 167 0.54 -9.80 -12.71
CA ILE A 167 -0.89 -10.08 -12.69
C ILE A 167 -1.07 -11.56 -12.39
N ASP A 168 -1.54 -11.91 -11.19
CA ASP A 168 -1.91 -13.29 -10.80
C ASP A 168 -3.41 -13.35 -10.52
N THR A 169 -4.18 -13.09 -11.59
CA THR A 169 -5.63 -13.21 -11.60
C THR A 169 -6.16 -13.21 -13.02
N GLN A 170 -7.40 -13.69 -13.17
CA GLN A 170 -8.23 -13.36 -14.30
C GLN A 170 -8.56 -11.87 -14.23
N PHE A 171 -8.28 -11.11 -15.29
CA PHE A 171 -8.71 -9.72 -15.41
C PHE A 171 -9.50 -9.59 -16.71
N GLU A 172 -10.75 -9.15 -16.59
CA GLU A 172 -11.70 -9.11 -17.72
C GLU A 172 -11.60 -7.79 -18.49
N SER A 173 -11.06 -6.74 -17.86
CA SER A 173 -10.96 -5.40 -18.45
C SER A 173 -9.55 -4.83 -18.43
N ILE A 174 -9.13 -4.35 -19.60
CA ILE A 174 -7.79 -3.83 -19.88
C ILE A 174 -7.77 -2.32 -20.15
N HIS A 175 -8.87 -1.62 -19.90
CA HIS A 175 -9.00 -0.21 -20.26
C HIS A 175 -7.97 0.69 -19.59
N TRP A 176 -7.21 0.22 -18.62
CA TRP A 176 -6.13 0.95 -17.94
C TRP A 176 -4.73 0.55 -18.45
N LEU A 177 -4.58 -0.55 -19.22
CA LEU A 177 -3.26 -1.02 -19.70
C LEU A 177 -2.57 0.01 -20.59
N HIS A 178 -3.36 0.77 -21.36
CA HIS A 178 -2.83 1.84 -22.20
C HIS A 178 -2.10 2.94 -21.41
N THR A 179 -2.34 3.03 -20.10
CA THR A 179 -1.71 4.03 -19.24
C THR A 179 -0.33 3.61 -18.73
N LEU A 180 0.05 2.35 -18.91
CA LEU A 180 1.32 1.78 -18.45
C LEU A 180 2.49 2.06 -19.41
N THR A 181 2.64 3.32 -19.83
CA THR A 181 3.67 3.75 -20.81
C THR A 181 5.11 3.53 -20.38
N ASN A 182 5.35 3.27 -19.08
CA ASN A 182 6.68 3.02 -18.51
C ASN A 182 6.96 1.53 -18.25
N LEU A 183 6.05 0.64 -18.64
CA LEU A 183 6.16 -0.78 -18.34
C LEU A 183 7.40 -1.37 -19.01
N GLN A 184 8.22 -2.04 -18.19
CA GLN A 184 9.50 -2.66 -18.51
C GLN A 184 9.42 -4.18 -18.39
N GLN A 185 8.71 -4.66 -17.37
CA GLN A 185 8.51 -6.07 -17.11
C GLN A 185 7.04 -6.36 -16.87
N LEU A 186 6.51 -7.39 -17.53
CA LEU A 186 5.16 -7.87 -17.35
C LEU A 186 5.16 -9.37 -17.07
N HIS A 187 4.51 -9.78 -15.98
CA HIS A 187 4.27 -11.17 -15.63
C HIS A 187 2.76 -11.40 -15.53
N ILE A 188 2.24 -12.40 -16.24
CA ILE A 188 0.82 -12.75 -16.22
C ILE A 188 0.68 -14.25 -15.91
N ASP A 189 0.23 -14.55 -14.70
CA ASP A 189 -0.23 -15.85 -14.28
C ASP A 189 -1.73 -15.94 -14.59
N SER A 190 -2.10 -16.73 -15.61
CA SER A 190 -3.45 -16.90 -16.19
C SER A 190 -3.75 -16.08 -17.47
N TYR A 191 -2.82 -15.99 -18.41
CA TYR A 191 -3.05 -15.27 -19.69
C TYR A 191 -4.20 -15.81 -20.56
N GLY A 192 -4.71 -17.02 -20.28
CA GLY A 192 -5.77 -17.67 -21.07
C GLY A 192 -7.10 -16.91 -21.12
N TYR A 193 -7.26 -15.88 -20.30
CA TYR A 193 -8.45 -15.02 -20.24
C TYR A 193 -8.29 -13.70 -21.01
N ILE A 194 -7.11 -13.43 -21.55
CA ILE A 194 -6.84 -12.21 -22.32
C ILE A 194 -7.15 -12.48 -23.79
N SER A 195 -8.01 -11.66 -24.39
CA SER A 195 -8.26 -11.75 -25.83
C SER A 195 -7.04 -11.31 -26.63
N ILE A 196 -6.91 -11.78 -27.88
CA ILE A 196 -5.79 -11.38 -28.76
C ILE A 196 -5.77 -9.86 -28.96
N GLU A 197 -6.93 -9.23 -29.10
CA GLU A 197 -7.06 -7.78 -29.25
C GLU A 197 -6.58 -7.04 -28.01
N GLN A 198 -6.95 -7.54 -26.83
CA GLN A 198 -6.53 -6.98 -25.56
C GLN A 198 -5.02 -7.09 -25.35
N PHE A 199 -4.45 -8.24 -25.72
CA PHE A 199 -3.02 -8.47 -25.64
C PHE A 199 -2.23 -7.58 -26.61
N ARG A 200 -2.75 -7.34 -27.82
CA ARG A 200 -2.15 -6.39 -28.77
C ARG A 200 -2.16 -4.96 -28.22
N LEU A 201 -3.30 -4.50 -27.71
CA LEU A 201 -3.41 -3.17 -27.11
C LEU A 201 -2.42 -2.97 -25.95
N LEU A 202 -2.18 -3.99 -25.13
CA LEU A 202 -1.13 -3.95 -24.11
C LEU A 202 0.24 -3.71 -24.75
N LEU A 203 0.64 -4.54 -25.72
CA LEU A 203 1.96 -4.45 -26.34
C LEU A 203 2.17 -3.10 -27.05
N ASP A 204 1.15 -2.59 -27.72
CA ASP A 204 1.20 -1.30 -28.43
C ASP A 204 1.47 -0.11 -27.48
N ASN A 205 0.99 -0.20 -26.24
CA ASN A 205 1.18 0.86 -25.24
C ASN A 205 2.41 0.66 -24.33
N ALA A 206 3.05 -0.52 -24.40
CA ALA A 206 4.19 -0.89 -23.56
C ALA A 206 5.51 -0.83 -24.34
N SER A 207 5.80 0.30 -24.99
CA SER A 207 7.00 0.50 -25.84
C SER A 207 8.35 0.28 -25.13
N ARG A 208 8.37 0.25 -23.79
CA ARG A 208 9.56 0.03 -22.96
C ARG A 208 9.67 -1.41 -22.43
N LEU A 209 8.74 -2.29 -22.79
CA LEU A 209 8.67 -3.66 -22.33
C LEU A 209 9.83 -4.46 -22.91
N TYR A 210 10.74 -4.93 -22.07
CA TYR A 210 11.85 -5.81 -22.47
C TYR A 210 11.71 -7.23 -21.90
N SER A 211 10.80 -7.44 -20.94
CA SER A 211 10.55 -8.74 -20.35
C SER A 211 9.06 -9.01 -20.28
N LEU A 212 8.65 -10.13 -20.86
CA LEU A 212 7.28 -10.63 -20.82
C LEU A 212 7.31 -12.09 -20.38
N SER A 213 6.57 -12.40 -19.31
CA SER A 213 6.38 -13.75 -18.81
C SER A 213 4.90 -14.08 -18.81
N LEU A 214 4.53 -15.10 -19.56
CA LEU A 214 3.16 -15.58 -19.66
C LEU A 214 3.11 -17.01 -19.11
N ARG A 215 2.27 -17.24 -18.11
CA ARG A 215 2.03 -18.57 -17.57
C ARG A 215 0.55 -18.91 -17.69
N LYS A 216 0.27 -20.08 -18.24
CA LYS A 216 -1.08 -20.64 -18.23
C LYS A 216 -1.25 -21.39 -16.92
N LYS A 217 -2.17 -20.95 -16.06
CA LYS A 217 -2.58 -21.73 -14.90
C LYS A 217 -3.37 -22.94 -15.43
N SER A 218 -2.98 -24.16 -15.06
CA SER A 218 -3.77 -25.35 -15.38
C SER A 218 -5.09 -25.24 -14.63
N ILE A 219 -6.19 -25.49 -15.35
CA ILE A 219 -7.52 -25.62 -14.73
C ILE A 219 -7.54 -27.05 -14.19
N ASP A 220 -7.31 -27.20 -12.88
CA ASP A 220 -7.67 -28.41 -12.13
C ASP A 220 -9.09 -28.24 -11.55
#